data_AF-A0A3M4A7G8-F1
#
_entry.id   AF-A0A3M4A7G8-F1
#
_cell.length_a   1.000
_cell.length_b   1.000
_cell.length_c   1.000
_cell.angle_alpha   90.00
_cell.angle_beta   90.00
_cell.angle_gamma   90.00
#
_symmetry.space_group_name_H-M   'P 1'
#
loop_
_entity.id
_entity.type
_entity.pdbx_description
1 polymer ?
#
loop_
_entity_poly.entity_id
_entity_poly.type
_entity_poly.pdbx_seq_one_letter_code
_entity_poly.pdbx_strand_id
1 'polypeptide(L)'
;MACHGLVYDSPAPPASRPNHQPAPTYLQEAEMTGDQLRELERNRRKAFWALANLDPGDPNASELLIVLDNLDNLDALERESRPSTDKALESSEVRDVVSVTRHNSGIDIVLELDIPQPWRERFLQASVGSTRLIDGFYACDWDKFLIGWDVEMRHLEQHRAARYKPGTD
;
A
#
# COMPACT_ATOMS: atom_id res chain seq x y z
N MET A 1 -18.62 69.22 -63.90
CA MET A 1 -19.85 68.67 -64.52
C MET A 1 -19.89 67.18 -64.18
N ALA A 2 -20.89 66.76 -63.36
CA ALA A 2 -21.47 65.41 -63.17
C ALA A 2 -20.53 64.18 -63.00
N CYS A 3 -20.71 63.21 -62.10
CA CYS A 3 -21.79 62.82 -61.19
C CYS A 3 -21.27 61.67 -60.26
N HIS A 4 -21.88 61.52 -59.08
CA HIS A 4 -22.19 60.30 -58.28
C HIS A 4 -21.15 59.14 -58.21
N GLY A 5 -20.71 58.61 -57.06
CA GLY A 5 -21.44 58.31 -55.82
C GLY A 5 -21.89 56.85 -55.79
N LEU A 6 -21.10 55.93 -55.21
CA LEU A 6 -21.52 54.60 -54.74
C LEU A 6 -20.70 54.18 -53.51
N VAL A 7 -21.37 53.50 -52.58
CA VAL A 7 -20.98 53.23 -51.19
C VAL A 7 -20.94 51.72 -50.94
N TYR A 8 -20.11 51.30 -49.96
CA TYR A 8 -20.01 49.99 -49.27
C TYR A 8 -19.45 48.82 -50.12
N ASP A 9 -18.63 47.91 -49.60
CA ASP A 9 -18.64 47.33 -48.26
C ASP A 9 -17.24 46.80 -47.85
N SER A 10 -16.89 46.90 -46.56
CA SER A 10 -15.66 46.37 -45.97
C SER A 10 -15.86 44.92 -45.50
N PRO A 11 -14.97 43.97 -45.82
CA PRO A 11 -15.09 42.62 -45.27
C PRO A 11 -14.66 42.58 -43.79
N ALA A 12 -15.50 41.95 -42.96
CA ALA A 12 -15.27 41.68 -41.54
C ALA A 12 -14.04 40.77 -41.28
N PRO A 13 -13.36 40.90 -40.13
CA PRO A 13 -12.26 40.01 -39.76
C PRO A 13 -12.76 38.61 -39.38
N PRO A 14 -11.96 37.54 -39.58
CA PRO A 14 -12.37 36.18 -39.27
C PRO A 14 -12.53 35.94 -37.76
N ALA A 15 -13.57 35.17 -37.42
CA ALA A 15 -13.97 34.81 -36.07
C ALA A 15 -12.86 34.13 -35.26
N SER A 16 -12.68 34.60 -34.03
CA SER A 16 -11.86 33.96 -32.99
C SER A 16 -12.30 32.52 -32.76
N ARG A 17 -11.38 31.57 -32.95
CA ARG A 17 -11.59 30.17 -32.54
C ARG A 17 -11.77 30.11 -31.02
N PRO A 18 -12.74 29.34 -30.49
CA PRO A 18 -12.87 29.20 -29.05
C PRO A 18 -11.64 28.48 -28.50
N ASN A 19 -11.05 29.10 -27.47
CA ASN A 19 -9.96 28.58 -26.68
C ASN A 19 -10.37 27.21 -26.13
N HIS A 20 -9.75 26.13 -26.60
CA HIS A 20 -9.98 24.80 -26.07
C HIS A 20 -9.24 24.72 -24.73
N GLN A 21 -9.90 25.15 -23.66
CA GLN A 21 -9.48 24.82 -22.31
C GLN A 21 -9.60 23.29 -22.18
N PRO A 22 -8.50 22.55 -21.95
CA PRO A 22 -8.63 21.14 -21.60
C PRO A 22 -9.39 21.06 -20.27
N ALA A 23 -10.44 20.23 -20.25
CA ALA A 23 -11.17 19.89 -19.05
C ALA A 23 -10.20 19.36 -17.98
N PRO A 24 -10.42 19.67 -16.69
CA PRO A 24 -9.54 19.16 -15.65
C PRO A 24 -9.73 17.64 -15.56
N THR A 25 -8.68 16.90 -15.88
CA THR A 25 -8.59 15.45 -15.70
C THR A 25 -8.64 15.12 -14.20
N TYR A 26 -9.85 15.11 -13.62
CA TYR A 26 -10.13 14.53 -12.30
C TYR A 26 -10.55 13.06 -12.47
N LEU A 27 -9.66 12.27 -13.05
CA LEU A 27 -9.65 10.82 -12.84
C LEU A 27 -8.30 10.48 -12.25
N GLN A 28 -8.10 10.96 -11.02
CA GLN A 28 -7.12 10.36 -10.14
C GLN A 28 -7.78 9.09 -9.62
N GLU A 29 -7.62 8.02 -10.38
CA GLU A 29 -7.76 6.65 -9.90
C GLU A 29 -6.99 6.61 -8.58
N ALA A 30 -7.70 6.37 -7.48
CA ALA A 30 -7.22 6.65 -6.14
C ALA A 30 -6.14 5.64 -5.74
N GLU A 31 -4.91 5.86 -6.18
CA GLU A 31 -3.74 5.23 -5.61
C GLU A 31 -3.67 5.61 -4.13
N MET A 32 -3.60 4.61 -3.25
CA MET A 32 -3.44 4.82 -1.82
C MET A 32 -2.24 5.74 -1.56
N THR A 33 -2.50 6.86 -0.89
CA THR A 33 -1.42 7.75 -0.49
C THR A 33 -0.51 7.06 0.53
N GLY A 34 0.75 7.47 0.61
CA GLY A 34 1.67 6.94 1.61
C GLY A 34 1.12 7.04 3.04
N ASP A 35 0.39 8.10 3.36
CA ASP A 35 -0.19 8.33 4.69
C ASP A 35 -1.29 7.31 5.03
N GLN A 36 -2.12 6.97 4.04
CA GLN A 36 -3.15 5.94 4.19
C GLN A 36 -2.52 4.56 4.38
N LEU A 37 -1.46 4.23 3.64
CA LEU A 37 -0.74 2.96 3.81
C LEU A 37 -0.11 2.85 5.20
N ARG A 38 0.52 3.93 5.69
CA ARG A 38 1.09 3.98 7.04
C ARG A 38 0.02 3.71 8.10
N GLU A 39 -1.17 4.28 7.96
CA GLU A 39 -2.24 4.08 8.93
C GLU A 39 -2.85 2.69 8.84
N LEU A 40 -3.03 2.15 7.63
CA LEU A 40 -3.49 0.78 7.42
C LEU A 40 -2.56 -0.20 8.13
N GLU A 41 -1.25 -0.11 7.85
CA GLU A 41 -0.28 -1.06 8.39
C GLU A 41 -0.02 -0.86 9.89
N ARG A 42 -0.18 0.36 10.40
CA ARG A 42 -0.20 0.62 11.85
C ARG A 42 -1.35 -0.13 12.52
N ASN A 43 -2.55 -0.07 11.95
CA ASN A 43 -3.73 -0.75 12.50
C ASN A 43 -3.62 -2.27 12.38
N ARG A 44 -3.07 -2.77 11.26
CA ARG A 44 -2.72 -4.19 11.10
C ARG A 44 -1.77 -4.67 12.20
N ARG A 45 -0.71 -3.92 12.46
CA ARG A 45 0.29 -4.26 13.49
C ARG A 45 -0.31 -4.28 14.89
N LYS A 46 -1.15 -3.29 15.24
CA LYS A 46 -1.88 -3.28 16.51
C LYS A 46 -2.80 -4.50 16.65
N ALA A 47 -3.53 -4.83 15.59
CA ALA A 47 -4.45 -5.98 15.60
C ALA A 47 -3.69 -7.31 15.76
N PHE A 48 -2.58 -7.51 15.03
CA PHE A 48 -1.72 -8.68 15.22
C PHE A 48 -1.15 -8.78 16.63
N TRP A 49 -0.67 -7.66 17.17
CA TRP A 49 -0.13 -7.65 18.54
C TRP A 49 -1.18 -8.02 19.59
N ALA A 50 -2.41 -7.52 19.44
CA ALA A 50 -3.51 -7.92 20.31
C ALA A 50 -3.88 -9.41 20.13
N LEU A 51 -3.95 -9.89 18.89
CA LEU A 51 -4.32 -11.27 18.56
C LEU A 51 -3.28 -12.29 19.04
N ALA A 52 -2.00 -11.92 19.07
CA ALA A 52 -0.91 -12.78 19.54
C ALA A 52 -1.05 -13.20 21.01
N ASN A 53 -1.81 -12.45 21.81
CA ASN A 53 -2.07 -12.77 23.22
C ASN A 53 -3.32 -13.63 23.43
N LEU A 54 -4.02 -14.01 22.36
CA LEU A 54 -5.26 -14.78 22.41
C LEU A 54 -5.07 -16.15 21.79
N ASP A 55 -5.68 -17.16 22.41
CA ASP A 55 -5.71 -18.52 21.90
C ASP A 55 -6.75 -18.66 20.78
N PRO A 56 -6.50 -19.47 19.74
CA PRO A 56 -7.50 -19.76 18.71
C PRO A 56 -8.82 -20.26 19.30
N GLY A 57 -9.90 -19.53 19.02
CA GLY A 57 -11.24 -19.82 19.57
C GLY A 57 -11.63 -18.94 20.77
N ASP A 58 -10.74 -18.08 21.25
CA ASP A 58 -11.08 -17.07 22.25
C ASP A 58 -12.16 -16.10 21.68
N PRO A 59 -13.30 -15.89 22.36
CA PRO A 59 -14.35 -14.99 21.89
C PRO A 59 -13.88 -13.54 21.73
N ASN A 60 -12.87 -13.10 22.49
CA ASN A 60 -12.30 -11.76 22.39
C ASN A 60 -11.54 -11.53 21.07
N ALA A 61 -11.19 -12.59 20.34
CA ALA A 61 -10.54 -12.47 19.04
C ALA A 61 -11.50 -12.01 17.93
N SER A 62 -12.83 -12.09 18.15
CA SER A 62 -13.82 -11.85 17.10
C SER A 62 -13.70 -10.47 16.45
N GLU A 63 -13.59 -9.40 17.25
CA GLU A 63 -13.46 -8.02 16.75
C GLU A 63 -12.13 -7.80 16.02
N LEU A 64 -11.03 -8.35 16.56
CA LEU A 64 -9.70 -8.25 15.94
C LEU A 64 -9.66 -8.90 14.56
N LEU A 65 -10.30 -10.06 14.44
CA LEU A 65 -10.40 -10.78 13.18
C LEU A 65 -11.27 -10.02 12.17
N ILE A 66 -12.36 -9.36 12.58
CA ILE A 66 -13.14 -8.47 11.68
C ILE A 66 -12.26 -7.33 11.17
N VAL A 67 -11.46 -6.71 12.05
CA VAL A 67 -10.52 -5.66 11.66
C VAL A 67 -9.51 -6.19 10.63
N LEU A 68 -8.88 -7.33 10.88
CA LEU A 68 -7.90 -7.93 9.96
C LEU A 68 -8.53 -8.32 8.62
N ASP A 69 -9.74 -8.89 8.62
CA ASP A 69 -10.47 -9.24 7.39
C ASP A 69 -10.80 -7.98 6.57
N ASN A 70 -11.20 -6.88 7.22
CA ASN A 70 -11.43 -5.60 6.55
C ASN A 70 -10.15 -5.03 5.94
N LEU A 71 -9.02 -5.11 6.65
CA LEU A 71 -7.72 -4.65 6.14
C LEU A 71 -7.25 -5.49 4.95
N ASP A 72 -7.43 -6.81 4.99
CA ASP A 72 -7.13 -7.70 3.85
C ASP A 72 -7.99 -7.38 2.62
N ASN A 73 -9.28 -7.06 2.83
CA ASN A 73 -10.19 -6.65 1.74
C ASN A 73 -9.79 -5.30 1.13
N LEU A 74 -9.36 -4.33 1.94
CA LEU A 74 -8.85 -3.05 1.45
C LEU A 74 -7.58 -3.24 0.62
N ASP A 75 -6.62 -4.03 1.11
CA ASP A 75 -5.41 -4.36 0.35
C ASP A 75 -5.76 -5.02 -1.00
N ALA A 76 -6.75 -5.91 -1.04
CA ALA A 76 -7.18 -6.57 -2.26
C ALA A 76 -7.79 -5.59 -3.28
N LEU A 77 -8.68 -4.70 -2.83
CA LEU A 77 -9.32 -3.69 -3.67
C LEU A 77 -8.31 -2.74 -4.31
N GLU A 78 -7.27 -2.36 -3.57
CA GLU A 78 -6.22 -1.50 -4.10
C GLU A 78 -5.35 -2.17 -5.15
N ARG A 79 -5.09 -3.48 -5.01
CA ARG A 79 -4.37 -4.25 -6.03
C ARG A 79 -5.19 -4.36 -7.31
N GLU A 80 -6.50 -4.60 -7.19
CA GLU A 80 -7.41 -4.64 -8.34
C GLU A 80 -7.47 -3.31 -9.09
N SER A 81 -7.26 -2.20 -8.38
CA SER A 81 -7.22 -0.86 -8.96
C SER A 81 -5.90 -0.52 -9.67
N ARG A 82 -4.84 -1.34 -9.51
CA ARG A 82 -3.54 -1.15 -10.18
C ARG A 82 -3.47 -1.98 -11.47
N PRO A 83 -2.84 -1.47 -12.55
CA PRO A 83 -2.66 -2.25 -13.77
C PRO A 83 -1.89 -3.55 -13.49
N SER A 84 -2.36 -4.65 -14.08
CA SER A 84 -2.25 -6.07 -13.64
C SER A 84 -0.85 -6.71 -13.48
N THR A 85 0.21 -5.94 -13.27
CA THR A 85 1.59 -6.45 -13.21
C THR A 85 2.11 -6.61 -11.77
N ASP A 86 1.45 -6.02 -10.78
CA ASP A 86 1.81 -6.15 -9.36
C ASP A 86 1.05 -7.33 -8.73
N LYS A 87 1.60 -8.54 -8.88
CA LYS A 87 1.18 -9.67 -8.03
C LYS A 87 1.57 -9.36 -6.59
N ALA A 88 0.67 -9.61 -5.64
CA ALA A 88 1.02 -9.55 -4.22
C ALA A 88 2.16 -10.53 -3.93
N LEU A 89 3.28 -9.99 -3.45
CA LEU A 89 4.42 -10.80 -3.04
C LEU A 89 4.13 -11.46 -1.70
N GLU A 90 4.32 -12.77 -1.62
CA GLU A 90 4.38 -13.50 -0.36
C GLU A 90 5.70 -13.23 0.39
N SER A 91 5.77 -13.60 1.67
CA SER A 91 6.96 -13.38 2.52
C SER A 91 8.24 -14.01 1.95
N SER A 92 8.12 -15.17 1.29
CA SER A 92 9.21 -15.85 0.60
C SER A 92 9.59 -15.14 -0.69
N GLU A 93 8.63 -14.66 -1.47
CA GLU A 93 8.91 -13.93 -2.72
C GLU A 93 9.57 -12.58 -2.41
N VAL A 94 9.12 -11.85 -1.37
CA VAL A 94 9.75 -10.58 -0.99
C VAL A 94 11.18 -10.77 -0.46
N ARG A 95 11.45 -11.89 0.22
CA ARG A 95 12.80 -12.25 0.65
C ARG A 95 13.76 -12.36 -0.54
N ASP A 96 13.30 -12.96 -1.63
CA ASP A 96 14.15 -13.26 -2.79
C ASP A 96 14.43 -12.01 -3.65
N VAL A 97 13.51 -11.04 -3.68
CA VAL A 97 13.68 -9.80 -4.47
C VAL A 97 14.44 -8.71 -3.71
N VAL A 98 14.39 -8.71 -2.38
CA VAL A 98 15.04 -7.69 -1.55
C VAL A 98 16.52 -8.02 -1.40
N SER A 99 17.38 -7.16 -1.93
CA SER A 99 18.82 -7.37 -1.95
C SER A 99 19.46 -7.09 -0.59
N VAL A 100 20.35 -8.00 -0.16
CA VAL A 100 21.22 -7.81 0.99
C VAL A 100 22.58 -7.31 0.50
N THR A 101 23.05 -6.20 1.06
CA THR A 101 24.32 -5.59 0.71
C THR A 101 25.23 -5.48 1.92
N ARG A 102 26.53 -5.73 1.70
CA ARG A 102 27.57 -5.59 2.71
C ARG A 102 27.89 -4.10 2.92
N HIS A 103 27.54 -3.54 4.08
CA HIS A 103 27.88 -2.16 4.43
C HIS A 103 29.37 -1.99 4.75
N ASN A 104 29.91 -0.77 4.61
CA ASN A 104 31.32 -0.46 4.88
C ASN A 104 31.74 -0.72 6.35
N SER A 105 30.79 -0.71 7.27
CA SER A 105 30.99 -1.05 8.69
C SER A 105 31.22 -2.54 8.91
N GLY A 106 31.07 -3.36 7.87
CA GLY A 106 31.07 -4.79 8.00
C GLY A 106 29.80 -5.33 8.66
N ILE A 107 28.65 -4.71 8.42
CA ILE A 107 27.34 -5.24 8.79
C ILE A 107 26.49 -5.41 7.52
N ASP A 108 25.70 -6.47 7.44
CA ASP A 108 24.82 -6.70 6.28
C ASP A 108 23.53 -5.91 6.45
N ILE A 109 23.15 -5.17 5.41
CA ILE A 109 21.98 -4.30 5.43
C ILE A 109 21.06 -4.57 4.24
N VAL A 110 19.80 -4.17 4.43
CA VAL A 110 18.79 -4.02 3.39
C VAL A 110 18.49 -2.53 3.26
N LEU A 111 18.50 -2.01 2.03
CA LEU A 111 18.16 -0.62 1.76
C LEU A 111 16.65 -0.44 1.85
N GLU A 112 16.21 0.62 2.52
CA GLU A 112 14.78 0.90 2.72
C GLU A 112 14.02 0.97 1.39
N LEU A 113 14.61 1.64 0.39
CA LEU A 113 14.01 1.84 -0.93
C LEU A 113 13.88 0.55 -1.75
N ASP A 114 14.68 -0.48 -1.45
CA ASP A 114 14.66 -1.75 -2.16
C ASP A 114 13.55 -2.67 -1.65
N ILE A 115 12.99 -2.39 -0.47
CA ILE A 115 11.85 -3.14 0.05
C ILE A 115 10.58 -2.65 -0.67
N PRO A 116 9.83 -3.50 -1.39
CA PRO A 116 8.63 -3.09 -2.08
C PRO A 116 7.49 -2.79 -1.09
N GLN A 117 6.56 -1.92 -1.48
CA GLN A 117 5.31 -1.79 -0.75
C GLN A 117 4.40 -3.00 -1.02
N PRO A 118 3.59 -3.44 -0.04
CA PRO A 118 3.40 -2.89 1.31
C PRO A 118 4.41 -3.39 2.35
N TRP A 119 5.34 -4.27 1.98
CA TRP A 119 6.28 -4.91 2.90
C TRP A 119 7.20 -3.95 3.64
N ARG A 120 7.63 -2.87 2.99
CA ARG A 120 8.40 -1.81 3.63
C ARG A 120 7.65 -1.23 4.82
N GLU A 121 6.39 -0.87 4.62
CA GLU A 121 5.60 -0.27 5.69
C GLU A 121 5.27 -1.27 6.80
N ARG A 122 4.95 -2.53 6.45
CA ARG A 122 4.76 -3.61 7.43
C ARG A 122 5.98 -3.77 8.34
N PHE A 123 7.17 -3.75 7.75
CA PHE A 123 8.42 -3.85 8.48
C PHE A 123 8.70 -2.63 9.36
N LEU A 124 8.44 -1.42 8.84
CA LEU A 124 8.57 -0.18 9.61
C LEU A 124 7.67 -0.19 10.85
N GLN A 125 6.41 -0.61 10.71
CA GLN A 125 5.47 -0.69 11.83
C GLN A 125 5.86 -1.79 12.84
N ALA A 126 6.40 -2.92 12.38
CA ALA A 126 6.91 -3.97 13.27
C ALA A 126 8.21 -3.58 13.99
N SER A 127 8.99 -2.65 13.40
CA SER A 127 10.32 -2.27 13.87
C SER A 127 10.35 -0.91 14.58
N VAL A 128 9.21 -0.35 14.95
CA VAL A 128 9.13 0.94 15.64
C VAL A 128 10.01 0.93 16.90
N GLY A 129 10.95 1.88 16.97
CA GLY A 129 11.90 2.00 18.09
C GLY A 129 13.17 1.14 17.96
N SER A 130 13.32 0.37 16.89
CA SER A 130 14.54 -0.40 16.63
C SER A 130 15.68 0.51 16.17
N THR A 131 16.91 0.16 16.52
CA THR A 131 18.11 0.85 16.05
C THR A 131 18.45 0.38 14.63
N ARG A 132 18.90 1.29 13.76
CA ARG A 132 19.36 0.99 12.40
C ARG A 132 20.56 1.84 12.03
N LEU A 133 21.24 1.49 10.93
CA LEU A 133 22.20 2.39 10.30
C LEU A 133 21.46 3.47 9.50
N ILE A 134 22.12 4.60 9.25
CA ILE A 134 21.55 5.64 8.40
C ILE A 134 21.34 5.14 6.97
N ASP A 135 22.20 4.24 6.51
CA ASP A 135 22.22 3.70 5.15
C ASP A 135 21.22 2.55 4.95
N GLY A 136 20.63 1.98 6.01
CA GLY A 136 19.67 0.89 5.87
C GLY A 136 19.37 0.12 7.15
N PHE A 137 18.50 -0.88 7.00
CA PHE A 137 18.10 -1.76 8.07
C PHE A 137 19.04 -2.96 8.17
N TYR A 138 19.19 -3.51 9.37
CA TYR A 138 19.96 -4.74 9.53
C TYR A 138 19.27 -5.90 8.81
N ALA A 139 20.02 -6.62 7.96
CA ALA A 139 19.48 -7.73 7.19
C ALA A 139 18.93 -8.86 8.10
N CYS A 140 19.51 -9.04 9.29
CA CYS A 140 19.03 -10.01 10.26
C CYS A 140 17.68 -9.63 10.88
N ASP A 141 17.37 -8.34 11.03
CA ASP A 141 16.08 -7.90 11.57
C ASP A 141 14.98 -7.97 10.50
N TRP A 142 15.34 -7.69 9.24
CA TRP A 142 14.49 -7.98 8.09
C TRP A 142 14.13 -9.48 8.00
N ASP A 143 15.12 -10.37 8.12
CA ASP A 143 14.92 -11.82 8.12
C ASP A 143 14.01 -12.30 9.26
N LYS A 144 14.28 -11.84 10.50
CA LYS A 144 13.44 -12.13 11.67
C LYS A 144 12.00 -11.66 11.47
N PHE A 145 11.81 -10.48 10.89
CA PHE A 145 10.49 -9.95 10.61
C PHE A 145 9.70 -10.86 9.66
N LEU A 146 10.32 -11.32 8.57
CA LEU A 146 9.64 -12.22 7.62
C LEU A 146 9.27 -13.57 8.26
N ILE A 147 10.17 -14.14 9.07
CA ILE A 147 9.87 -15.37 9.83
C ILE A 147 8.72 -15.14 10.82
N GLY A 148 8.75 -14.02 11.55
CA GLY A 148 7.71 -13.64 12.48
C GLY A 148 6.35 -13.45 11.79
N TRP A 149 6.36 -12.83 10.61
CA TRP A 149 5.17 -12.65 9.80
C TRP A 149 4.51 -13.98 9.43
N ASP A 150 5.28 -14.98 8.99
CA ASP A 150 4.73 -16.31 8.66
C ASP A 150 4.09 -17.00 9.86
N VAL A 151 4.66 -16.80 11.06
CA VAL A 151 4.09 -17.30 12.32
C VAL A 151 2.79 -16.58 12.65
N GLU A 152 2.75 -15.25 12.52
CA GLU A 152 1.55 -14.43 12.72
C GLU A 152 0.42 -14.82 11.76
N MET A 153 0.73 -15.04 10.49
CA MET A 153 -0.25 -15.47 9.48
C MET A 153 -0.83 -16.85 9.80
N ARG A 154 0.02 -17.80 10.23
CA ARG A 154 -0.46 -19.12 10.68
C ARG A 154 -1.36 -19.03 11.90
N HIS A 155 -1.03 -18.16 12.86
CA HIS A 155 -1.85 -17.94 14.06
C HIS A 155 -3.22 -17.33 13.68
N LEU A 156 -3.23 -16.37 12.76
CA LEU A 156 -4.46 -15.80 12.21
C LEU A 156 -5.33 -16.85 11.52
N GLU A 157 -4.75 -17.75 10.73
CA GLU A 157 -5.48 -18.86 10.09
C GLU A 157 -6.09 -19.82 11.12
N GLN A 158 -5.36 -20.14 12.20
CA GLN A 158 -5.87 -20.98 13.28
C GLN A 158 -7.08 -20.33 13.97
N HIS A 159 -7.02 -19.03 14.24
CA HIS A 159 -8.15 -18.25 14.77
C HIS A 159 -9.34 -18.25 13.80
N ARG A 160 -9.11 -18.02 12.51
CA ARG A 160 -10.15 -18.08 11.47
C ARG A 160 -10.79 -19.47 11.39
N ALA A 161 -10.01 -20.55 11.49
CA ALA A 161 -10.52 -21.91 11.50
C ALA A 161 -11.33 -22.23 12.77
N ALA A 162 -10.93 -21.68 13.93
CA ALA A 162 -11.63 -21.88 15.19
C ALA A 162 -13.02 -21.22 15.22
N ARG A 163 -13.24 -20.12 14.47
CA ARG A 163 -14.57 -19.48 14.31
C ARG A 163 -15.64 -20.45 13.79
N TYR A 164 -15.25 -21.45 13.00
CA TYR A 164 -16.18 -22.35 12.31
C TYR A 164 -16.28 -23.73 12.95
N LYS A 165 -15.62 -23.99 14.09
CA LYS A 165 -15.84 -25.24 14.82
C LYS A 165 -17.22 -25.16 15.48
N PRO A 166 -18.21 -25.98 15.07
CA PRO A 166 -19.47 -26.06 15.80
C PRO A 166 -19.16 -26.59 17.20
N GLY A 167 -19.72 -25.93 18.22
CA GLY A 167 -19.66 -26.41 19.60
C GLY A 167 -20.07 -27.88 19.61
N THR A 168 -19.15 -28.74 20.03
CA THR A 168 -19.45 -30.14 20.29
C THR A 168 -20.11 -30.16 21.67
N ASP A 169 -21.37 -29.74 21.71
CA ASP A 169 -22.29 -29.99 22.82
C ASP A 169 -22.92 -31.38 22.67
#